data_AF-A0A7J4I6U2-F1
#
_entry.id   AF-A0A7J4I6U2-F1
#
_cell.length_a   1.000
_cell.length_b   1.000
_cell.length_c   1.000
_cell.angle_alpha   90.00
_cell.angle_beta   90.00
_cell.angle_gamma   90.00
#
_symmetry.space_group_name_H-M   'P 1'
#
loop_
_entity.id
_entity.type
_entity.pdbx_description
1 polymer ?
#
loop_
_entity_poly.entity_id
_entity_poly.type
_entity_poly.pdbx_seq_one_letter_code
_entity_poly.pdbx_strand_id
1 'polypeptide(L)'
;MKRCEITVYDHNATITIDNVLKSFMHRNYKTQYRITMDRKHGTIIFEPPDDSFEERYRELETYLHGSDIKKRLKRTRIDLRQLEVTP
;
A
#
# COMPACT_ATOMS: atom_id res chain seq x y z
N MET A 1 -10.90 -13.05 3.63
CA MET A 1 -10.28 -11.76 4.06
C MET A 1 -9.79 -11.03 2.81
N LYS A 2 -10.00 -9.71 2.68
CA LYS A 2 -9.53 -8.95 1.52
C LYS A 2 -8.13 -8.40 1.77
N ARG A 3 -7.25 -8.44 0.76
CA ARG A 3 -5.88 -7.91 0.81
C ARG A 3 -5.62 -6.99 -0.38
N CYS A 4 -4.68 -6.07 -0.23
CA CYS A 4 -4.23 -5.18 -1.29
C CYS A 4 -2.77 -5.49 -1.59
N GLU A 5 -2.45 -5.77 -2.84
CA GLU A 5 -1.09 -5.90 -3.33
C GLU A 5 -0.68 -4.60 -4.03
N ILE A 6 0.51 -4.11 -3.71
CA ILE A 6 1.11 -2.92 -4.28
C ILE A 6 2.42 -3.37 -4.92
N THR A 7 2.47 -3.40 -6.24
CA THR A 7 3.69 -3.72 -6.99
C THR A 7 4.44 -2.45 -7.32
N VAL A 8 5.70 -2.36 -6.89
CA VAL A 8 6.57 -1.21 -7.12
C VAL A 8 7.77 -1.65 -7.96
N TYR A 9 7.85 -1.15 -9.19
CA TYR A 9 8.86 -1.58 -10.17
C TYR A 9 10.25 -0.93 -9.98
N ASP A 10 10.44 -0.16 -8.92
CA ASP A 10 11.72 0.48 -8.58
C ASP A 10 12.06 0.21 -7.11
N HIS A 11 13.23 -0.39 -6.87
CA HIS A 11 13.68 -0.82 -5.55
C HIS A 11 13.80 0.34 -4.53
N ASN A 12 14.29 1.49 -4.98
CA ASN A 12 14.43 2.67 -4.12
C ASN A 12 13.06 3.27 -3.78
N ALA A 13 12.12 3.17 -4.72
CA ALA A 13 10.74 3.55 -4.49
C ALA A 13 9.99 2.58 -3.58
N THR A 14 10.30 1.27 -3.58
CA THR A 14 9.65 0.30 -2.68
C THR A 14 9.89 0.67 -1.21
N ILE A 15 11.10 1.08 -0.84
CA ILE A 15 11.43 1.55 0.52
C ILE A 15 10.68 2.84 0.85
N THR A 16 10.59 3.75 -0.14
CA THR A 16 9.86 5.02 0.03
C THR A 16 8.36 4.76 0.27
N ILE A 17 7.76 3.87 -0.53
CA ILE A 17 6.36 3.46 -0.38
C ILE A 17 6.14 2.78 0.98
N ASP A 18 7.01 1.87 1.42
CA ASP A 18 6.91 1.23 2.75
C ASP A 18 6.85 2.27 3.88
N ASN A 19 7.75 3.25 3.89
CA ASN A 19 7.76 4.32 4.89
C ASN A 19 6.51 5.21 4.84
N VAL A 20 6.02 5.46 3.63
CA VAL A 20 4.80 6.22 3.39
C VAL A 20 3.57 5.46 3.91
N LEU A 21 3.47 4.15 3.63
CA LEU A 21 2.41 3.28 4.15
C LEU A 21 2.45 3.22 5.67
N LYS A 22 3.63 3.07 6.27
CA LYS A 22 3.83 3.14 7.73
C LYS A 22 3.34 4.46 8.32
N SER A 23 3.61 5.57 7.65
CA SER A 23 3.13 6.88 8.07
C SER A 23 1.60 7.02 7.95
N PHE A 24 1.03 6.49 6.88
CA PHE A 24 -0.42 6.42 6.67
C PHE A 24 -1.11 5.60 7.77
N MET A 25 -0.56 4.44 8.12
CA MET A 25 -1.06 3.59 9.21
C MET A 25 -0.95 4.27 10.57
N HIS A 26 0.17 4.96 10.85
CA HIS A 26 0.37 5.65 12.12
C HIS A 26 -0.69 6.74 12.36
N ARG A 27 -1.19 7.39 11.30
CA ARG A 27 -2.31 8.34 11.44
C ARG A 27 -3.64 7.67 11.79
N ASN A 28 -3.79 6.38 11.49
CA ASN A 28 -4.98 5.58 11.76
C ASN A 28 -4.79 4.67 13.00
N TYR A 29 -4.39 5.28 14.14
CA TYR A 29 -4.02 4.67 15.44
C TYR A 29 -4.94 3.59 16.02
N LYS A 30 -6.14 3.35 15.47
CA LYS A 30 -7.11 2.37 16.00
C LYS A 30 -7.13 1.03 15.27
N THR A 31 -6.41 0.90 14.15
CA THR A 31 -6.56 -0.26 13.27
C THR A 31 -5.21 -0.97 13.10
N GLN A 32 -5.13 -2.24 13.48
CA GLN A 32 -3.94 -3.07 13.27
C GLN A 32 -3.88 -3.57 11.83
N TYR A 33 -3.10 -2.92 11.00
CA TYR A 33 -2.83 -3.37 9.64
C TYR A 33 -1.65 -4.34 9.63
N ARG A 34 -1.72 -5.38 8.80
CA ARG A 34 -0.55 -6.22 8.49
C ARG A 34 0.03 -5.77 7.16
N ILE A 35 1.30 -5.39 7.19
CA ILE A 35 2.07 -5.12 5.97
C ILE A 35 3.14 -6.18 5.82
N THR A 36 3.14 -6.86 4.68
CA THR A 36 4.21 -7.78 4.28
C THR A 36 4.91 -7.20 3.07
N MET A 37 6.21 -6.94 3.17
CA MET A 37 7.02 -6.43 2.07
C MET A 37 7.88 -7.56 1.50
N ASP A 38 7.67 -7.88 0.23
CA ASP A 38 8.57 -8.71 -0.56
C ASP A 38 9.58 -7.82 -1.28
N ARG A 39 10.76 -7.69 -0.66
CA ARG A 39 11.88 -6.91 -1.19
C ARG A 39 12.50 -7.51 -2.45
N LYS A 40 12.26 -8.79 -2.76
CA LYS A 40 12.83 -9.44 -3.93
C LYS A 40 12.03 -9.11 -5.20
N HIS A 41 10.73 -8.91 -5.04
CA HIS A 41 9.81 -8.63 -6.14
C HIS A 41 9.30 -7.18 -6.17
N GLY A 42 9.68 -6.36 -5.18
CA GLY A 42 9.20 -4.98 -5.07
C GLY A 42 7.72 -4.90 -4.69
N THR A 43 7.20 -5.94 -4.06
CA THR A 43 5.77 -6.09 -3.77
C THR A 43 5.48 -5.78 -2.31
N ILE A 44 4.41 -5.06 -2.04
CA ILE A 44 3.95 -4.75 -0.69
C ILE A 44 2.51 -5.22 -0.56
N ILE A 45 2.26 -6.16 0.35
CA ILE A 45 0.93 -6.65 0.70
C ILE A 45 0.45 -5.86 1.90
N PHE A 46 -0.74 -5.25 1.77
CA PHE A 46 -1.45 -4.54 2.80
C PHE A 46 -2.74 -5.31 3.15
N GLU A 47 -2.87 -5.69 4.41
CA GLU A 47 -4.03 -6.42 4.92
C GLU A 47 -4.66 -5.62 6.07
N PRO A 48 -5.81 -4.97 5.85
CA PRO A 48 -6.57 -4.38 6.95
C PRO A 48 -7.31 -5.46 7.75
N PRO A 49 -7.56 -5.22 9.04
CA PRO A 49 -8.11 -6.22 9.97
C PRO A 49 -9.64 -6.40 9.87
N ASP A 50 -10.38 -5.48 9.26
CA ASP A 50 -11.86 -5.42 9.30
C ASP A 50 -12.50 -5.16 7.91
N ASP A 51 -13.85 -5.17 7.87
CA ASP A 51 -14.69 -4.88 6.70
C ASP A 51 -14.51 -3.48 6.08
N SER A 52 -13.72 -2.60 6.72
CA SER A 52 -13.35 -1.30 6.18
C SER A 52 -12.34 -1.36 5.01
N PHE A 53 -12.03 -2.54 4.46
CA PHE A 53 -11.09 -2.71 3.35
C PHE A 53 -11.36 -1.74 2.20
N GLU A 54 -12.61 -1.59 1.76
CA GLU A 54 -12.94 -0.74 0.61
C GLU A 54 -12.66 0.75 0.87
N GLU A 55 -13.00 1.25 2.06
CA GLU A 55 -12.72 2.63 2.45
C GLU A 55 -11.21 2.86 2.55
N ARG A 56 -10.50 1.95 3.23
CA ARG A 56 -9.03 2.04 3.39
C ARG A 56 -8.29 1.88 2.07
N TYR A 57 -8.78 1.03 1.17
CA TYR A 57 -8.23 0.87 -0.16
C TYR A 57 -8.37 2.17 -0.98
N ARG A 58 -9.53 2.84 -0.92
CA ARG A 58 -9.73 4.14 -1.60
C ARG A 58 -8.85 5.23 -1.00
N GLU A 59 -8.72 5.30 0.32
CA GLU A 59 -7.80 6.24 0.97
C GLU A 59 -6.35 5.99 0.54
N LEU A 60 -5.95 4.72 0.54
CA LEU A 60 -4.62 4.29 0.14
C LEU A 60 -4.33 4.63 -1.34
N GLU A 61 -5.27 4.34 -2.23
CA GLU A 61 -5.18 4.67 -3.65
C GLU A 61 -5.06 6.19 -3.82
N THR A 62 -5.91 6.98 -3.16
CA THR A 62 -5.85 8.45 -3.19
C THR A 62 -4.51 8.96 -2.67
N TYR A 63 -3.98 8.34 -1.61
CA TYR A 63 -2.71 8.72 -1.03
C TYR A 63 -1.57 8.44 -2.01
N LEU A 64 -1.45 7.20 -2.52
CA LEU A 64 -0.40 6.75 -3.43
C LEU A 64 -0.45 7.42 -4.81
N HIS A 65 -1.64 7.62 -5.36
CA HIS A 65 -1.84 8.35 -6.62
C HIS A 65 -1.88 9.88 -6.43
N GLY A 66 -1.86 10.35 -5.18
CA GLY A 66 -1.77 11.74 -4.82
C GLY A 66 -0.56 12.42 -5.48
N SER A 67 -0.75 13.68 -5.87
CA SER A 67 0.25 14.44 -6.64
C SER A 67 1.61 14.54 -5.96
N ASP A 68 1.67 14.48 -4.63
CA ASP A 68 2.93 14.54 -3.87
C ASP A 68 3.77 13.26 -3.99
N ILE A 69 3.14 12.08 -3.89
CA ILE A 69 3.83 10.81 -4.05
C ILE A 69 4.23 10.63 -5.52
N LYS A 70 3.32 10.92 -6.46
CA LYS A 70 3.63 10.94 -7.90
C LYS A 70 4.78 11.87 -8.26
N LYS A 71 4.89 13.04 -7.61
CA LYS A 71 6.01 13.98 -7.79
C LYS A 71 7.32 13.43 -7.24
N ARG A 72 7.30 12.76 -6.08
CA ARG A 72 8.49 12.12 -5.48
C ARG A 72 8.92 10.87 -6.24
N LEU A 73 7.98 10.20 -6.89
CA LEU A 73 8.13 8.92 -7.55
C LEU A 73 7.96 9.03 -9.08
N LYS A 74 8.35 10.15 -9.69
CA LYS A 74 8.13 10.52 -11.12
C LYS A 74 8.48 9.45 -12.18
N ARG A 75 9.17 8.37 -11.81
CA ARG A 75 9.56 7.26 -12.69
C ARG A 75 9.15 5.88 -12.15
N THR A 76 8.44 5.83 -11.04
CA THR A 76 8.03 4.60 -10.40
C THR A 76 6.64 4.25 -10.87
N ARG A 77 6.53 3.11 -11.55
CA ARG A 77 5.24 2.49 -11.76
C ARG A 77 4.81 1.84 -10.44
N ILE A 78 3.59 2.15 -10.02
CA ILE A 78 2.94 1.55 -8.87
C ILE A 78 1.64 0.95 -9.40
N ASP A 79 1.48 -0.35 -9.21
CA ASP A 79 0.27 -1.08 -9.57
C ASP A 79 -0.41 -1.52 -8.27
N LEU A 80 -1.65 -1.08 -8.04
CA LEU A 80 -2.48 -1.58 -6.93
C LEU A 80 -3.40 -2.67 -7.45
N ARG A 81 -3.48 -3.78 -6.72
CA ARG A 81 -4.38 -4.90 -7.01
C ARG A 81 -5.12 -5.31 -5.75
N GLN A 82 -6.43 -5.40 -5.85
CA GLN A 82 -7.24 -6.04 -4.81
C GLN A 82 -7.11 -7.56 -4.98
N LEU A 83 -6.74 -8.24 -3.91
CA LEU A 83 -6.70 -9.68 -3.79
C LEU A 83 -7.85 -10.12 -2.88
N GLU A 84 -8.81 -10.84 -3.45
CA GLU A 84 -9.80 -11.56 -2.65
C GLU A 84 -9.20 -12.88 -2.18
N VAL A 85 -8.95 -13.02 -0.87
CA VAL A 85 -8.65 -14.33 -0.29
C VAL A 85 -9.98 -14.99 0.00
N THR A 86 -10.39 -15.89 -0.90
CA THR A 86 -11.45 -16.87 -0.65
C THR A 86 -11.00 -17.73 0.55
N PRO A 87 -11.87 -17.95 1.55
CA PRO A 87 -11.54 -18.78 2.72
C PRO A 87 -11.16 -20.22 2.35
#